data_AF-A0AAX3KCS0-F1
#
_entry.id   AF-A0AAX3KCS0-F1
#
_cell.length_a   1.000
_cell.length_b   1.000
_cell.length_c   1.000
_cell.angle_alpha   90.00
_cell.angle_beta   90.00
_cell.angle_gamma   90.00
#
_symmetry.space_group_name_H-M   'P 1'
#
loop_
_entity.id
_entity.type
_entity.pdbx_description
1 polymer ?
#
loop_
_entity_poly.entity_id
_entity_poly.type
_entity_poly.pdbx_seq_one_letter_code
_entity_poly.pdbx_strand_id
1 'polypeptide(L)'
;MSLKQILWSFGVVLGAFALTVFGLYWWNVGPISSDHTAWSSFGSLLSGVFTIVGAGATVGTLLFLGKQNHDMQEVTKAQMATLTFERYINHRKLFSDYLQELVALHKNTFTFREPSSLYSAIFPENSPHHCSFTTKPAYDENGDGTNQLGEMLSKLRRLKDFLHQSQFDENQPQELALLLITLSYYVFMIEPTKPAEEGDIRFLKNEYGINIYSLKNFIDPCLSIANMLLRFTGNPQVDVRDFNSESRFVREALIKRYHLQRGKHAITVHSEVKEFKSSPSSILRFNGFAKMAHIFSLRA
;
A
#
# COMPACT_ATOMS: atom_id res chain seq x y z
N MET A 1 36.33 -10.22 31.34
CA MET A 1 37.73 -10.48 30.93
C MET A 1 37.75 -10.53 29.40
N SER A 2 38.60 -9.75 28.74
CA SER A 2 38.68 -9.71 27.27
C SER A 2 39.18 -11.07 26.74
N LEU A 3 38.68 -11.54 25.59
CA LEU A 3 39.14 -12.78 24.95
C LEU A 3 40.68 -12.79 24.77
N LYS A 4 41.27 -11.61 24.50
CA LYS A 4 42.73 -11.42 24.44
C LYS A 4 43.41 -11.73 25.77
N GLN A 5 42.81 -11.35 26.90
CA GLN A 5 43.34 -11.63 28.24
C GLN A 5 43.25 -13.11 28.58
N ILE A 6 42.17 -13.80 28.16
CA ILE A 6 42.01 -15.25 28.38
C ILE A 6 43.04 -16.02 27.56
N LEU A 7 43.18 -15.74 26.27
CA LEU A 7 44.18 -16.34 25.39
C LEU A 7 45.61 -16.10 25.88
N TRP A 8 45.90 -14.87 26.31
CA TRP A 8 47.23 -14.53 26.84
C TRP A 8 47.51 -15.23 28.17
N SER A 9 46.55 -15.24 29.10
CA SER A 9 46.70 -15.95 30.38
C SER A 9 46.91 -17.46 30.18
N PHE A 10 46.20 -18.06 29.22
CA PHE A 10 46.31 -19.47 28.90
C PHE A 10 47.66 -19.80 28.24
N GLY A 11 48.14 -18.94 27.33
CA GLY A 11 49.47 -19.07 26.72
C GLY A 11 50.61 -18.93 27.74
N VAL A 12 50.49 -18.00 28.70
CA VAL A 12 51.45 -17.84 29.80
C VAL A 12 51.48 -19.08 30.71
N VAL A 13 50.31 -19.63 31.06
CA VAL A 13 50.21 -20.84 31.88
C VAL A 13 50.82 -22.05 31.17
N LEU A 14 50.54 -22.24 29.87
CA LEU A 14 51.12 -23.34 29.08
C LEU A 14 52.64 -23.19 28.89
N GLY A 15 53.12 -21.96 28.65
CA GLY A 15 54.55 -21.67 28.55
C GLY A 15 55.28 -21.92 29.86
N ALA A 16 54.71 -21.47 30.99
CA ALA A 16 55.26 -21.74 32.32
C ALA A 16 55.26 -23.24 32.65
N PHE A 17 54.20 -23.97 32.29
CA PHE A 17 54.12 -25.43 32.43
C PHE A 17 55.23 -26.13 31.63
N ALA A 18 55.40 -25.79 30.35
CA ALA A 18 56.45 -26.35 29.51
C ALA A 18 57.85 -26.06 30.08
N LEU A 19 58.13 -24.81 30.48
CA LEU A 19 59.40 -24.42 31.10
C LEU A 19 59.67 -25.18 32.41
N THR A 20 58.64 -25.39 33.23
CA THR A 20 58.74 -26.14 34.49
C THR A 20 59.06 -27.61 34.21
N VAL A 21 58.36 -28.22 33.27
CA VAL A 21 58.56 -29.63 32.89
C VAL A 21 59.96 -29.86 32.30
N PHE A 22 60.42 -29.01 31.39
CA PHE A 22 61.77 -29.11 30.83
C PHE A 22 62.86 -28.76 31.85
N GLY A 23 62.61 -27.80 32.75
CA GLY A 23 63.51 -27.47 33.85
C GLY A 23 63.68 -28.63 34.85
N LEU A 24 62.59 -29.30 35.20
CA LEU A 24 62.62 -30.50 36.05
C LEU A 24 63.33 -31.67 35.37
N TYR A 25 63.12 -31.84 34.06
CA TYR A 25 63.84 -32.85 33.27
C TYR A 25 65.36 -32.58 33.28
N TRP A 26 65.77 -31.33 33.00
CA TRP A 26 67.17 -30.91 33.01
C TRP A 26 67.83 -31.12 34.38
N TRP A 27 67.14 -30.78 35.47
CA TRP A 27 67.65 -30.92 36.83
C TRP A 27 67.84 -32.39 37.24
N ASN A 28 66.91 -33.26 36.89
CA ASN A 28 66.94 -34.68 37.32
C ASN A 28 67.80 -35.58 36.42
N VAL A 29 67.99 -35.24 35.14
CA VAL A 29 68.64 -36.13 34.14
C VAL A 29 69.99 -35.57 33.65
N GLY A 30 70.25 -34.26 33.81
CA GLY A 30 71.51 -33.63 33.42
C GLY A 30 71.60 -33.23 31.94
N PRO A 31 72.68 -32.51 31.55
CA PRO A 31 72.72 -31.71 30.32
C PRO A 31 72.79 -32.49 29.00
N ILE A 32 73.30 -33.72 28.99
CA ILE A 32 73.27 -34.69 27.87
C ILE A 32 73.55 -36.06 28.48
N SER A 33 72.57 -36.98 28.46
CA SER A 33 72.79 -38.38 28.83
C SER A 33 73.17 -39.18 27.57
N SER A 34 74.22 -39.99 27.66
CA SER A 34 74.60 -40.95 26.62
C SER A 34 73.73 -42.23 26.63
N ASP A 35 72.72 -42.29 27.49
CA ASP A 35 71.79 -43.41 27.61
C ASP A 35 70.62 -43.27 26.63
N HIS A 36 70.42 -44.30 25.80
CA HIS A 36 69.30 -44.40 24.86
C HIS A 36 67.93 -44.32 25.55
N THR A 37 67.84 -44.76 26.81
CA THR A 37 66.60 -44.74 27.60
C THR A 37 66.16 -43.31 27.94
N ALA A 38 67.11 -42.40 28.16
CA ALA A 38 66.84 -40.98 28.46
C ALA A 38 66.29 -40.25 27.22
N TRP A 39 66.78 -40.58 26.02
CA TRP A 39 66.29 -40.03 24.76
C TRP A 39 64.84 -40.44 24.45
N SER A 40 64.48 -41.70 24.71
CA SER A 40 63.09 -42.16 24.56
C SER A 40 62.14 -41.43 25.51
N SER A 41 62.54 -41.26 26.77
CA SER A 41 61.76 -40.55 27.80
C SER A 41 61.57 -39.07 27.46
N PHE A 42 62.62 -38.41 26.94
CA PHE A 42 62.54 -37.04 26.43
C PHE A 42 61.56 -36.92 25.26
N GLY A 43 61.63 -37.85 24.29
CA GLY A 43 60.70 -37.86 23.15
C GLY A 43 59.24 -37.98 23.57
N SER A 44 58.93 -38.85 24.53
CA SER A 44 57.58 -38.98 25.10
C SER A 44 57.13 -37.72 25.85
N LEU A 45 58.02 -37.10 26.62
CA LEU A 45 57.74 -35.85 27.34
C LEU A 45 57.45 -34.70 26.38
N LEU A 46 58.33 -34.53 25.38
CA LEU A 46 58.21 -33.51 24.33
C LEU A 46 56.89 -33.69 23.56
N SER A 47 56.56 -34.92 23.19
CA SER A 47 55.30 -35.26 22.52
C SER A 47 54.07 -34.95 23.38
N GLY A 48 54.12 -35.27 24.68
CA GLY A 48 53.05 -34.96 25.63
C GLY A 48 52.82 -33.45 25.78
N VAL A 49 53.90 -32.67 25.93
CA VAL A 49 53.82 -31.20 26.02
C VAL A 49 53.26 -30.61 24.73
N PHE A 50 53.74 -31.04 23.55
CA PHE A 50 53.22 -30.56 22.27
C PHE A 50 51.75 -30.93 22.05
N THR A 51 51.31 -32.09 22.52
CA THR A 51 49.90 -32.50 22.45
C THR A 51 49.01 -31.60 23.29
N ILE A 52 49.42 -31.26 24.52
CA ILE A 52 48.67 -30.34 25.41
C ILE A 52 48.64 -28.92 24.83
N VAL A 53 49.77 -28.43 24.32
CA VAL A 53 49.85 -27.12 23.65
C VAL A 53 48.98 -27.10 22.40
N GLY A 54 49.01 -28.16 21.59
CA GLY A 54 48.18 -28.31 20.40
C GLY A 54 46.68 -28.33 20.73
N ALA A 55 46.27 -29.14 21.69
CA ALA A 55 44.88 -29.18 22.17
C ALA A 55 44.43 -27.82 22.73
N GLY A 56 45.31 -27.15 23.48
CA GLY A 56 45.07 -25.81 23.99
C GLY A 56 44.89 -24.76 22.89
N ALA A 57 45.71 -24.81 21.84
CA ALA A 57 45.56 -23.96 20.65
C ALA A 57 44.23 -24.22 19.92
N THR A 58 43.80 -25.48 19.81
CA THR A 58 42.49 -25.84 19.25
C THR A 58 41.34 -25.27 20.08
N VAL A 59 41.37 -25.41 21.42
CA VAL A 59 40.34 -24.83 22.30
C VAL A 59 40.30 -23.31 22.19
N GLY A 60 41.45 -22.64 22.17
CA GLY A 60 41.53 -21.20 21.97
C GLY A 60 40.93 -20.75 20.63
N THR A 61 41.19 -21.51 19.57
CA THR A 61 40.62 -21.27 18.23
C THR A 61 39.10 -21.41 18.23
N LEU A 62 38.56 -22.46 18.87
CA LEU A 62 37.11 -22.66 18.99
C LEU A 62 36.42 -21.53 19.77
N LEU A 63 37.03 -21.06 20.86
CA LEU A 63 36.51 -19.92 21.63
C LEU A 63 36.51 -18.62 20.83
N PHE A 64 37.58 -18.37 20.07
CA PHE A 64 37.66 -17.22 19.17
C PHE A 64 36.59 -17.27 18.08
N LEU A 65 36.43 -18.41 17.41
CA LEU A 65 35.40 -18.62 16.39
C LEU A 65 33.99 -18.46 16.97
N GLY A 66 33.73 -18.99 18.17
CA GLY A 66 32.45 -18.85 18.85
C GLY A 66 32.10 -17.39 19.13
N LYS A 67 33.05 -16.60 19.64
CA LYS A 67 32.84 -15.17 19.86
C LYS A 67 32.66 -14.40 18.55
N GLN A 68 33.48 -14.68 17.54
CA GLN A 68 33.36 -14.02 16.24
C GLN A 68 32.00 -14.28 15.58
N ASN A 69 31.49 -15.51 15.70
CA ASN A 69 30.16 -15.87 15.21
C ASN A 69 29.06 -15.07 15.92
N HIS A 70 29.15 -14.92 17.25
CA HIS A 70 28.19 -14.12 18.01
C HIS A 70 28.20 -12.63 17.59
N ASP A 71 29.38 -12.02 17.54
CA ASP A 71 29.52 -10.61 17.16
C ASP A 71 29.03 -10.40 15.70
N MET A 72 29.28 -11.35 14.80
CA MET A 72 28.79 -11.32 13.42
C MET A 72 27.26 -11.45 13.34
N GLN A 73 26.63 -12.25 14.20
CA GLN A 73 25.17 -12.35 14.28
C GLN A 73 24.52 -11.03 14.73
N GLU A 74 25.12 -10.30 15.68
CA GLU A 74 24.61 -8.99 16.12
C GLU A 74 24.67 -7.97 14.99
N VAL A 75 25.80 -7.87 14.29
CA VAL A 75 25.95 -6.99 13.12
C VAL A 75 24.95 -7.37 12.03
N THR A 76 24.77 -8.66 11.76
CA THR A 76 23.80 -9.15 10.76
C THR A 76 22.38 -8.75 11.14
N LYS A 77 21.99 -8.88 12.41
CA LYS A 77 20.67 -8.45 12.88
C LYS A 77 20.46 -6.95 12.70
N ALA A 78 21.45 -6.13 13.06
CA ALA A 78 21.37 -4.68 12.88
C ALA A 78 21.23 -4.30 11.39
N GLN A 79 22.02 -4.92 10.51
CA GLN A 79 21.92 -4.71 9.07
C GLN A 79 20.56 -5.13 8.52
N MET A 80 20.02 -6.28 8.95
CA MET A 80 18.69 -6.74 8.54
C MET A 80 17.58 -5.78 9.00
N ALA A 81 17.70 -5.19 10.18
CA ALA A 81 16.77 -4.17 10.66
C ALA A 81 16.83 -2.90 9.79
N THR A 82 18.04 -2.42 9.46
CA THR A 82 18.22 -1.28 8.55
C THR A 82 17.63 -1.56 7.16
N LEU A 83 17.92 -2.73 6.59
CA LEU A 83 17.36 -3.13 5.29
C LEU A 83 15.83 -3.22 5.33
N THR A 84 15.26 -3.71 6.42
CA THR A 84 13.80 -3.79 6.58
C THR A 84 13.15 -2.41 6.64
N PHE A 85 13.78 -1.48 7.37
CA PHE A 85 13.35 -0.09 7.43
C PHE A 85 13.40 0.60 6.06
N GLU A 86 14.52 0.46 5.34
CA GLU A 86 14.68 1.01 4.00
C GLU A 86 13.66 0.42 3.02
N ARG A 87 13.41 -0.89 3.09
CA ARG A 87 12.38 -1.56 2.28
C ARG A 87 10.99 -0.98 2.56
N TYR A 88 10.64 -0.76 3.82
CA TYR A 88 9.37 -0.16 4.20
C TYR A 88 9.21 1.26 3.61
N ILE A 89 10.22 2.12 3.76
CA ILE A 89 10.19 3.49 3.21
C ILE A 89 10.03 3.44 1.69
N ASN A 90 10.85 2.66 1.02
CA ASN A 90 10.85 2.58 -0.44
C ASN A 90 9.53 2.00 -0.98
N HIS A 91 8.98 0.98 -0.33
CA HIS A 91 7.71 0.38 -0.72
C HIS A 91 6.54 1.37 -0.60
N ARG A 92 6.47 2.11 0.51
CA ARG A 92 5.44 3.15 0.72
C ARG A 92 5.60 4.32 -0.25
N LYS A 93 6.85 4.70 -0.56
CA LYS A 93 7.14 5.74 -1.56
C LYS A 93 6.68 5.29 -2.95
N LEU A 94 7.10 4.10 -3.40
CA LEU A 94 6.73 3.54 -4.69
C LEU A 94 5.20 3.43 -4.86
N PHE A 95 4.49 3.02 -3.80
CA PHE A 95 3.04 3.01 -3.79
C PHE A 95 2.45 4.40 -4.06
N SER A 96 2.96 5.41 -3.35
CA SER A 96 2.51 6.79 -3.49
C SER A 96 2.81 7.36 -4.88
N ASP A 97 3.97 7.03 -5.45
CA ASP A 97 4.36 7.43 -6.80
C ASP A 97 3.39 6.85 -7.84
N TYR A 98 3.03 5.56 -7.73
CA TYR A 98 2.02 4.95 -8.63
C TYR A 98 0.63 5.57 -8.50
N LEU A 99 0.21 5.97 -7.30
CA LEU A 99 -1.05 6.71 -7.15
C LEU A 99 -1.00 8.05 -7.89
N GLN A 100 0.12 8.78 -7.82
CA GLN A 100 0.28 10.03 -8.56
C GLN A 100 0.32 9.83 -10.06
N GLU A 101 0.98 8.77 -10.55
CA GLU A 101 0.96 8.40 -11.96
C GLU A 101 -0.47 8.14 -12.46
N LEU A 102 -1.33 7.48 -11.65
CA LEU A 102 -2.73 7.27 -11.99
C LEU A 102 -3.52 8.58 -12.07
N VAL A 103 -3.30 9.50 -11.14
CA VAL A 103 -3.93 10.84 -11.18
C VAL A 103 -3.53 11.57 -12.47
N ALA A 104 -2.25 11.54 -12.83
CA ALA A 104 -1.75 12.15 -14.06
C ALA A 104 -2.31 11.47 -15.32
N LEU A 105 -2.37 10.13 -15.35
CA LEU A 105 -2.91 9.33 -16.45
C LEU A 105 -4.36 9.71 -16.74
N HIS A 106 -5.15 9.94 -15.69
CA HIS A 106 -6.55 10.35 -15.77
C HIS A 106 -6.74 11.86 -15.81
N LYS A 107 -5.71 12.61 -16.24
CA LYS A 107 -5.78 14.07 -16.48
C LYS A 107 -6.22 14.87 -15.26
N ASN A 108 -5.83 14.41 -14.06
CA ASN A 108 -6.17 15.04 -12.79
C ASN A 108 -7.68 15.23 -12.58
N THR A 109 -8.52 14.30 -13.03
CA THR A 109 -9.98 14.35 -12.77
C THR A 109 -10.35 14.02 -11.33
N PHE A 110 -9.49 13.31 -10.63
CA PHE A 110 -9.60 12.98 -9.22
C PHE A 110 -8.26 13.12 -8.51
N THR A 111 -8.30 13.16 -7.18
CA THR A 111 -7.14 13.06 -6.31
C THR A 111 -7.39 12.01 -5.23
N PHE A 112 -6.35 11.41 -4.69
CA PHE A 112 -6.46 10.56 -3.50
C PHE A 112 -6.51 11.44 -2.25
N ARG A 113 -7.53 11.26 -1.42
CA ARG A 113 -7.69 12.04 -0.18
C ARG A 113 -6.54 11.79 0.78
N GLU A 114 -6.24 10.53 1.04
CA GLU A 114 -5.20 10.14 1.98
C GLU A 114 -4.45 8.89 1.50
N PRO A 115 -3.43 9.04 0.63
CA PRO A 115 -2.63 7.93 0.10
C PRO A 115 -2.04 7.02 1.17
N SER A 116 -1.68 7.61 2.32
CA SER A 116 -1.11 6.86 3.46
C SER A 116 -2.13 5.96 4.15
N SER A 117 -3.38 6.39 4.25
CA SER A 117 -4.47 5.58 4.82
C SER A 117 -4.84 4.44 3.89
N LEU A 118 -4.88 4.70 2.57
CA LEU A 118 -5.08 3.62 1.59
C LEU A 118 -3.95 2.58 1.65
N TYR A 119 -2.68 3.02 1.76
CA TYR A 119 -1.55 2.10 1.94
C TYR A 119 -1.72 1.25 3.21
N SER A 120 -2.07 1.88 4.33
CA SER A 120 -2.23 1.19 5.62
C SER A 120 -3.43 0.26 5.64
N ALA A 121 -4.50 0.57 4.89
CA ALA A 121 -5.66 -0.29 4.72
C ALA A 121 -5.32 -1.57 3.90
N ILE A 122 -4.42 -1.47 2.93
CA ILE A 122 -3.97 -2.61 2.11
C ILE A 122 -2.89 -3.43 2.83
N PHE A 123 -2.01 -2.77 3.58
CA PHE A 123 -0.89 -3.39 4.29
C PHE A 123 -0.93 -3.04 5.80
N PRO A 124 -1.92 -3.57 6.55
CA PRO A 124 -2.10 -3.21 7.96
C PRO A 124 -0.91 -3.63 8.84
N GLU A 125 -0.23 -4.70 8.48
CA GLU A 125 0.92 -5.23 9.23
C GLU A 125 2.25 -4.54 8.87
N ASN A 126 2.28 -3.69 7.85
CA ASN A 126 3.52 -3.05 7.42
C ASN A 126 3.93 -1.93 8.37
N SER A 127 5.16 -2.05 8.88
CA SER A 127 5.78 -1.13 9.81
C SER A 127 7.29 -0.99 9.53
N PRO A 128 7.99 -0.03 10.15
CA PRO A 128 9.45 0.05 10.13
C PRO A 128 10.20 -1.26 10.45
N HIS A 129 9.55 -2.20 11.15
CA HIS A 129 10.14 -3.47 11.58
C HIS A 129 9.63 -4.69 10.78
N HIS A 130 8.61 -4.52 9.95
CA HIS A 130 8.02 -5.60 9.16
C HIS A 130 7.48 -5.06 7.83
N CYS A 131 7.91 -5.61 6.71
CA CYS A 131 7.45 -5.16 5.39
C CYS A 131 7.12 -6.35 4.48
N SER A 132 5.83 -6.57 4.25
CA SER A 132 5.30 -7.46 3.23
C SER A 132 5.00 -6.68 1.93
N PHE A 133 5.20 -7.35 0.80
CA PHE A 133 4.91 -6.84 -0.54
C PHE A 133 3.62 -7.44 -1.11
N THR A 134 3.06 -8.45 -0.44
CA THR A 134 1.89 -9.18 -0.89
C THR A 134 0.81 -9.14 0.16
N THR A 135 -0.42 -8.93 -0.31
CA THR A 135 -1.64 -9.05 0.50
C THR A 135 -2.67 -9.74 -0.37
N LYS A 136 -3.25 -10.84 0.10
CA LYS A 136 -4.33 -11.53 -0.62
C LYS A 136 -5.69 -10.92 -0.24
N PRO A 137 -6.65 -10.86 -1.16
CA PRO A 137 -8.04 -10.56 -0.82
C PRO A 137 -8.57 -11.58 0.20
N ALA A 138 -9.27 -11.09 1.22
CA ALA A 138 -9.92 -11.91 2.23
C ALA A 138 -11.44 -11.70 2.17
N TYR A 139 -12.19 -12.77 2.41
CA TYR A 139 -13.65 -12.78 2.34
C TYR A 139 -14.25 -13.50 3.55
N ASP A 140 -15.48 -13.15 3.90
CA ASP A 140 -16.28 -13.86 4.89
C ASP A 140 -17.05 -15.03 4.26
N GLU A 141 -17.89 -15.69 5.05
CA GLU A 141 -18.73 -16.82 4.62
C GLU A 141 -19.76 -16.44 3.54
N ASN A 142 -20.14 -15.16 3.46
CA ASN A 142 -21.09 -14.63 2.48
C ASN A 142 -20.40 -14.19 1.17
N GLY A 143 -19.07 -14.24 1.12
CA GLY A 143 -18.27 -13.73 0.00
C GLY A 143 -18.10 -12.20 0.01
N ASP A 144 -18.43 -11.55 1.11
CA ASP A 144 -18.16 -10.13 1.35
C ASP A 144 -16.70 -9.96 1.78
N GLY A 145 -16.07 -8.88 1.30
CA GLY A 145 -14.67 -8.60 1.60
C GLY A 145 -14.43 -8.26 3.06
N THR A 146 -13.41 -8.86 3.68
CA THR A 146 -13.01 -8.59 5.08
C THR A 146 -11.75 -7.74 5.20
N ASN A 147 -11.05 -7.50 4.09
CA ASN A 147 -9.95 -6.55 3.99
C ASN A 147 -10.13 -5.63 2.77
N GLN A 148 -9.32 -4.57 2.65
CA GLN A 148 -9.48 -3.55 1.62
C GLN A 148 -9.56 -4.13 0.19
N LEU A 149 -8.72 -5.12 -0.14
CA LEU A 149 -8.71 -5.76 -1.46
C LEU A 149 -9.94 -6.65 -1.69
N GLY A 150 -10.37 -7.39 -0.67
CA GLY A 150 -11.59 -8.18 -0.72
C GLY A 150 -12.82 -7.30 -0.88
N GLU A 151 -12.90 -6.20 -0.14
CA GLU A 151 -13.99 -5.23 -0.25
C GLU A 151 -14.04 -4.65 -1.65
N MET A 152 -12.91 -4.17 -2.16
CA MET A 152 -12.79 -3.68 -3.53
C MET A 152 -13.31 -4.69 -4.55
N LEU A 153 -12.84 -5.93 -4.51
CA LEU A 153 -13.25 -6.96 -5.47
C LEU A 153 -14.73 -7.35 -5.34
N SER A 154 -15.26 -7.43 -4.12
CA SER A 154 -16.69 -7.71 -3.89
C SER A 154 -17.57 -6.60 -4.47
N LYS A 155 -17.21 -5.33 -4.27
CA LYS A 155 -17.95 -4.18 -4.81
C LYS A 155 -17.81 -4.04 -6.31
N LEU A 156 -16.63 -4.35 -6.87
CA LEU A 156 -16.43 -4.39 -8.32
C LEU A 156 -17.25 -5.51 -8.99
N ARG A 157 -17.37 -6.68 -8.35
CA ARG A 157 -18.26 -7.75 -8.83
C ARG A 157 -19.70 -7.28 -8.87
N ARG A 158 -20.20 -6.70 -7.78
CA ARG A 158 -21.56 -6.14 -7.73
C ARG A 158 -21.78 -5.02 -8.75
N LEU A 159 -20.76 -4.18 -8.98
CA LEU A 159 -20.80 -3.16 -10.03
C LEU A 159 -20.93 -3.80 -11.41
N LYS A 160 -20.13 -4.83 -11.70
CA LYS A 160 -20.21 -5.59 -12.96
C LYS A 160 -21.63 -6.12 -13.18
N ASP A 161 -22.25 -6.69 -12.15
CA ASP A 161 -23.61 -7.22 -12.23
C ASP A 161 -24.62 -6.12 -12.61
N PHE A 162 -24.57 -4.95 -11.96
CA PHE A 162 -25.41 -3.80 -12.32
C PHE A 162 -25.17 -3.32 -13.76
N LEU A 163 -23.93 -3.31 -14.25
CA LEU A 163 -23.61 -2.84 -15.60
C LEU A 163 -24.16 -3.76 -16.71
N HIS A 164 -24.36 -5.05 -16.40
CA HIS A 164 -24.93 -6.03 -17.34
C HIS A 164 -26.45 -6.13 -17.27
N GLN A 165 -27.06 -5.48 -16.28
CA GLN A 165 -28.50 -5.52 -16.08
C GLN A 165 -29.23 -4.70 -17.15
N SER A 166 -30.27 -5.27 -17.74
CA SER A 166 -31.09 -4.63 -18.78
C SER A 166 -32.36 -3.96 -18.24
N GLN A 167 -32.78 -4.30 -17.01
CA GLN A 167 -33.99 -3.79 -16.38
C GLN A 167 -33.72 -3.44 -14.93
N PHE A 168 -34.14 -2.25 -14.50
CA PHE A 168 -33.95 -1.77 -13.13
C PHE A 168 -35.29 -1.68 -12.40
N ASP A 169 -35.34 -2.28 -11.22
CA ASP A 169 -36.40 -2.07 -10.24
C ASP A 169 -36.30 -0.66 -9.64
N GLU A 170 -37.35 -0.19 -8.99
CA GLU A 170 -37.46 1.21 -8.51
C GLU A 170 -36.31 1.64 -7.57
N ASN A 171 -35.78 0.71 -6.77
CA ASN A 171 -34.73 0.99 -5.78
C ASN A 171 -33.30 0.73 -6.28
N GLN A 172 -33.12 -0.07 -7.33
CA GLN A 172 -31.80 -0.47 -7.81
C GLN A 172 -30.91 0.70 -8.30
N PRO A 173 -31.44 1.75 -8.96
CA PRO A 173 -30.64 2.92 -9.30
C PRO A 173 -30.07 3.65 -8.06
N GLN A 174 -30.78 3.57 -6.93
CA GLN A 174 -30.31 4.12 -5.67
C GLN A 174 -29.21 3.26 -5.06
N GLU A 175 -29.36 1.95 -5.07
CA GLU A 175 -28.30 1.03 -4.65
C GLU A 175 -27.03 1.18 -5.49
N LEU A 176 -27.17 1.33 -6.82
CA LEU A 176 -26.04 1.58 -7.70
C LEU A 176 -25.34 2.90 -7.36
N ALA A 177 -26.08 3.99 -7.16
CA ALA A 177 -25.49 5.28 -6.79
C ALA A 177 -24.72 5.18 -5.46
N LEU A 178 -25.28 4.50 -4.46
CA LEU A 178 -24.61 4.23 -3.19
C LEU A 178 -23.36 3.35 -3.36
N LEU A 179 -23.40 2.36 -4.24
CA LEU A 179 -22.26 1.52 -4.58
C LEU A 179 -21.12 2.36 -5.20
N LEU A 180 -21.44 3.23 -6.16
CA LEU A 180 -20.45 4.12 -6.79
C LEU A 180 -19.85 5.11 -5.78
N ILE A 181 -20.68 5.68 -4.91
CA ILE A 181 -20.24 6.54 -3.80
C ILE A 181 -19.31 5.76 -2.86
N THR A 182 -19.65 4.52 -2.53
CA THR A 182 -18.85 3.65 -1.66
C THR A 182 -17.49 3.33 -2.28
N LEU A 183 -17.48 3.00 -3.57
CA LEU A 183 -16.27 2.77 -4.34
C LEU A 183 -15.37 4.01 -4.32
N SER A 184 -15.94 5.19 -4.59
CA SER A 184 -15.22 6.47 -4.58
C SER A 184 -14.62 6.77 -3.20
N TYR A 185 -15.47 6.84 -2.18
CA TYR A 185 -15.13 7.43 -0.89
C TYR A 185 -14.40 6.47 0.06
N TYR A 186 -14.84 5.22 0.15
CA TYR A 186 -14.34 4.25 1.14
C TYR A 186 -13.30 3.30 0.54
N VAL A 187 -13.56 2.78 -0.66
CA VAL A 187 -12.70 1.75 -1.26
C VAL A 187 -11.46 2.37 -1.92
N PHE A 188 -11.65 3.34 -2.82
CA PHE A 188 -10.53 3.97 -3.53
C PHE A 188 -10.02 5.24 -2.85
N MET A 189 -10.79 5.80 -1.91
CA MET A 189 -10.45 7.01 -1.16
C MET A 189 -10.10 8.19 -2.09
N ILE A 190 -10.89 8.37 -3.15
CA ILE A 190 -10.72 9.42 -4.15
C ILE A 190 -11.75 10.53 -4.00
N GLU A 191 -11.38 11.73 -4.46
CA GLU A 191 -12.24 12.90 -4.51
C GLU A 191 -12.14 13.59 -5.88
N PRO A 192 -13.23 14.19 -6.39
CA PRO A 192 -13.16 14.99 -7.60
C PRO A 192 -12.33 16.25 -7.39
N THR A 193 -11.58 16.65 -8.41
CA THR A 193 -10.80 17.91 -8.43
C THR A 193 -11.53 19.03 -9.17
N LYS A 194 -12.42 18.67 -10.09
CA LYS A 194 -13.20 19.60 -10.90
C LYS A 194 -14.43 20.10 -10.13
N PRO A 195 -14.89 21.33 -10.41
CA PRO A 195 -16.18 21.78 -9.90
C PRO A 195 -17.28 20.86 -10.42
N ALA A 196 -18.34 20.65 -9.63
CA ALA A 196 -19.47 19.86 -10.08
C ALA A 196 -20.07 20.39 -11.39
N GLU A 197 -20.39 19.45 -12.27
CA GLU A 197 -21.04 19.68 -13.55
C GLU A 197 -22.50 19.18 -13.51
N GLU A 198 -23.32 19.63 -14.46
CA GLU A 198 -24.69 19.14 -14.61
C GLU A 198 -24.68 17.60 -14.71
N GLY A 199 -25.50 16.94 -13.90
CA GLY A 199 -25.55 15.48 -13.87
C GLY A 199 -24.68 14.84 -12.79
N ASP A 200 -23.86 15.59 -12.06
CA ASP A 200 -23.03 15.03 -11.00
C ASP A 200 -23.86 14.62 -9.78
N ILE A 201 -23.63 13.39 -9.32
CA ILE A 201 -24.25 12.85 -8.11
C ILE A 201 -23.65 13.55 -6.89
N ARG A 202 -24.55 14.09 -6.05
CA ARG A 202 -24.26 14.62 -4.72
C ARG A 202 -24.97 13.78 -3.68
N PHE A 203 -24.27 13.43 -2.62
CA PHE A 203 -24.89 12.84 -1.43
C PHE A 203 -24.75 13.82 -0.27
N LEU A 204 -25.89 14.23 0.28
CA LEU A 204 -26.00 15.33 1.23
C LEU A 204 -25.43 16.65 0.65
N LYS A 205 -24.18 16.98 0.96
CA LYS A 205 -23.44 18.16 0.47
C LYS A 205 -22.11 17.82 -0.18
N ASN A 206 -21.76 16.54 -0.26
CA ASN A 206 -20.48 16.09 -0.79
C ASN A 206 -20.63 15.71 -2.25
N GLU A 207 -19.57 15.98 -3.01
CA GLU A 207 -19.46 15.70 -4.44
C GLU A 207 -18.50 14.52 -4.62
N TYR A 208 -18.83 13.63 -5.56
CA TYR A 208 -18.09 12.38 -5.74
C TYR A 208 -17.51 12.22 -7.15
N GLY A 209 -17.73 13.19 -8.04
CA GLY A 209 -17.25 13.15 -9.43
C GLY A 209 -17.94 12.09 -10.30
N ILE A 210 -19.12 11.62 -9.89
CA ILE A 210 -19.88 10.60 -10.61
C ILE A 210 -20.95 11.31 -11.43
N ASN A 211 -20.79 11.36 -12.75
CA ASN A 211 -21.76 11.98 -13.63
C ASN A 211 -22.75 10.95 -14.19
N ILE A 212 -24.06 11.17 -14.01
CA ILE A 212 -25.10 10.23 -14.48
C ILE A 212 -25.15 10.09 -16.01
N TYR A 213 -24.66 11.08 -16.77
CA TYR A 213 -24.65 11.03 -18.23
C TYR A 213 -23.44 10.26 -18.78
N SER A 214 -22.35 10.17 -18.01
CA SER A 214 -21.11 9.51 -18.42
C SER A 214 -20.46 8.78 -17.24
N LEU A 215 -21.01 7.61 -16.90
CA LEU A 215 -20.44 6.76 -15.85
C LEU A 215 -19.04 6.24 -16.20
N LYS A 216 -18.75 6.06 -17.49
CA LYS A 216 -17.42 5.68 -17.99
C LYS A 216 -16.30 6.54 -17.42
N ASN A 217 -16.51 7.85 -17.33
CA ASN A 217 -15.52 8.79 -16.81
C ASN A 217 -15.14 8.52 -15.34
N PHE A 218 -15.99 7.83 -14.59
CA PHE A 218 -15.73 7.42 -13.21
C PHE A 218 -15.28 5.96 -13.10
N ILE A 219 -15.93 5.05 -13.85
CA ILE A 219 -15.67 3.61 -13.77
C ILE A 219 -14.28 3.26 -14.32
N ASP A 220 -13.87 3.83 -15.45
CA ASP A 220 -12.58 3.50 -16.08
C ASP A 220 -11.38 3.88 -15.18
N PRO A 221 -11.37 5.05 -14.51
CA PRO A 221 -10.40 5.33 -13.45
C PRO A 221 -10.44 4.32 -12.31
N CYS A 222 -11.62 3.97 -11.80
CA CYS A 222 -11.76 2.99 -10.71
C CYS A 222 -11.15 1.63 -11.06
N LEU A 223 -11.38 1.14 -12.29
CA LEU A 223 -10.80 -0.11 -12.78
C LEU A 223 -9.29 -0.03 -12.94
N SER A 224 -8.78 1.13 -13.37
CA SER A 224 -7.33 1.38 -13.46
C SER A 224 -6.68 1.37 -12.08
N ILE A 225 -7.30 2.02 -11.09
CA ILE A 225 -6.85 2.01 -9.69
C ILE A 225 -6.85 0.57 -9.17
N ALA A 226 -7.96 -0.16 -9.33
CA ALA A 226 -8.06 -1.54 -8.87
C ALA A 226 -6.97 -2.43 -9.46
N ASN A 227 -6.72 -2.35 -10.76
CA ASN A 227 -5.68 -3.15 -11.43
C ASN A 227 -4.26 -2.75 -11.03
N MET A 228 -4.02 -1.49 -10.70
CA MET A 228 -2.75 -1.06 -10.11
C MET A 228 -2.57 -1.68 -8.72
N LEU A 229 -3.59 -1.58 -7.84
CA LEU A 229 -3.54 -2.14 -6.49
C LEU A 229 -3.34 -3.67 -6.51
N LEU A 230 -4.06 -4.38 -7.38
CA LEU A 230 -3.93 -5.83 -7.54
C LEU A 230 -2.53 -6.20 -8.04
N ARG A 231 -2.00 -5.50 -9.04
CA ARG A 231 -0.65 -5.72 -9.54
C ARG A 231 0.41 -5.45 -8.45
N PHE A 232 0.26 -4.35 -7.73
CA PHE A 232 1.18 -3.94 -6.66
C PHE A 232 1.24 -4.96 -5.52
N THR A 233 0.12 -5.63 -5.24
CA THR A 233 -0.03 -6.63 -4.17
C THR A 233 0.21 -8.07 -4.64
N GLY A 234 0.55 -8.28 -5.92
CA GLY A 234 0.84 -9.59 -6.48
C GLY A 234 -0.40 -10.44 -6.78
N ASN A 235 -1.57 -9.82 -7.01
CA ASN A 235 -2.82 -10.50 -7.30
C ASN A 235 -3.19 -10.46 -8.81
N PRO A 236 -4.01 -11.40 -9.29
CA PRO A 236 -4.56 -11.34 -10.64
C PRO A 236 -5.37 -10.07 -10.86
N GLN A 237 -5.21 -9.48 -12.04
CA GLN A 237 -5.94 -8.28 -12.45
C GLN A 237 -7.35 -8.63 -12.93
N VAL A 238 -8.27 -7.68 -12.81
CA VAL A 238 -9.61 -7.79 -13.39
C VAL A 238 -9.57 -7.44 -14.88
N ASP A 239 -10.32 -8.18 -15.70
CA ASP A 239 -10.51 -7.81 -17.10
C ASP A 239 -11.41 -6.57 -17.17
N VAL A 240 -10.88 -5.47 -17.73
CA VAL A 240 -11.60 -4.21 -17.88
C VAL A 240 -12.71 -4.33 -18.94
N ARG A 241 -12.55 -5.23 -19.92
CA ARG A 241 -13.53 -5.45 -21.00
C ARG A 241 -14.84 -6.04 -20.51
N ASP A 242 -14.78 -6.70 -19.36
CA ASP A 242 -15.92 -7.26 -18.67
C ASP A 242 -16.82 -6.21 -18.00
N PHE A 243 -16.49 -4.91 -18.07
CA PHE A 243 -17.28 -3.84 -17.49
C PHE A 243 -17.91 -3.00 -18.60
N ASN A 244 -19.23 -3.12 -18.78
CA ASN A 244 -19.98 -2.31 -19.72
C ASN A 244 -20.28 -0.90 -19.16
N SER A 245 -19.23 -0.07 -19.02
CA SER A 245 -19.34 1.27 -18.42
C SER A 245 -20.20 2.26 -19.21
N GLU A 246 -20.55 1.92 -20.45
CA GLU A 246 -21.43 2.68 -21.35
C GLU A 246 -22.84 2.07 -21.45
N SER A 247 -23.24 1.24 -20.49
CA SER A 247 -24.57 0.62 -20.50
C SER A 247 -25.70 1.65 -20.56
N ARG A 248 -26.42 1.63 -21.69
CA ARG A 248 -27.56 2.52 -21.94
C ARG A 248 -28.65 2.35 -20.88
N PHE A 249 -28.92 1.11 -20.48
CA PHE A 249 -29.96 0.78 -19.50
C PHE A 249 -29.67 1.41 -18.13
N VAL A 250 -28.41 1.31 -17.68
CA VAL A 250 -27.95 1.93 -16.42
C VAL A 250 -28.13 3.45 -16.47
N ARG A 251 -27.67 4.08 -17.56
CA ARG A 251 -27.79 5.53 -17.73
C ARG A 251 -29.24 5.99 -17.72
N GLU A 252 -30.11 5.34 -18.48
CA GLU A 252 -31.53 5.66 -18.52
C GLU A 252 -32.20 5.49 -17.15
N ALA A 253 -31.84 4.45 -16.40
CA ALA A 253 -32.36 4.22 -15.06
C ALA A 253 -31.94 5.32 -14.07
N LEU A 254 -30.68 5.75 -14.08
CA LEU A 254 -30.18 6.85 -13.25
C LEU A 254 -30.82 8.19 -13.63
N ILE A 255 -30.93 8.50 -14.93
CA ILE A 255 -31.59 9.72 -15.41
C ILE A 255 -33.07 9.73 -14.98
N LYS A 256 -33.78 8.62 -15.19
CA LYS A 256 -35.19 8.52 -14.79
C LYS A 256 -35.37 8.74 -13.30
N ARG A 257 -34.49 8.18 -12.47
CA ARG A 257 -34.57 8.31 -11.01
C ARG A 257 -34.21 9.72 -10.52
N TYR A 258 -33.10 10.29 -10.98
CA TYR A 258 -32.55 11.49 -10.37
C TYR A 258 -32.83 12.79 -11.13
N HIS A 259 -33.04 12.71 -12.45
CA HIS A 259 -33.33 13.89 -13.26
C HIS A 259 -34.85 14.12 -13.39
N LEU A 260 -35.63 13.07 -13.66
CA LEU A 260 -37.08 13.18 -13.87
C LEU A 260 -37.89 13.14 -12.58
N GLN A 261 -37.48 12.34 -11.60
CA GLN A 261 -38.15 12.22 -10.30
C GLN A 261 -37.38 12.98 -9.22
N ARG A 262 -37.46 14.32 -9.24
CA ARG A 262 -36.87 15.18 -8.20
C ARG A 262 -37.62 15.04 -6.87
N GLY A 263 -37.46 13.91 -6.19
CA GLY A 263 -37.92 13.68 -4.82
C GLY A 263 -36.97 14.28 -3.78
N LYS A 264 -37.42 14.41 -2.53
CA LYS A 264 -36.55 14.70 -1.37
C LYS A 264 -35.72 13.46 -1.02
N HIS A 265 -34.72 13.17 -1.84
CA HIS A 265 -33.78 12.08 -1.60
C HIS A 265 -32.47 12.64 -1.01
N ALA A 266 -31.77 11.83 -0.20
CA ALA A 266 -30.45 12.19 0.33
C ALA A 266 -29.39 12.25 -0.79
N ILE A 267 -29.62 11.52 -1.88
CA ILE A 267 -28.86 11.61 -3.13
C ILE A 267 -29.59 12.56 -4.07
N THR A 268 -28.87 13.56 -4.56
CA THR A 268 -29.36 14.56 -5.52
C THR A 268 -28.40 14.64 -6.70
N VAL A 269 -28.83 15.27 -7.78
CA VAL A 269 -27.98 15.53 -8.94
C VAL A 269 -27.79 17.03 -9.07
N HIS A 270 -26.54 17.46 -9.31
CA HIS A 270 -26.24 18.86 -9.55
C HIS A 270 -26.96 19.32 -10.82
N SER A 271 -27.67 20.44 -10.68
CA SER A 271 -28.34 21.10 -11.79
C SER A 271 -27.98 22.59 -11.79
N GLU A 272 -27.33 23.05 -12.85
CA GLU A 272 -27.16 24.48 -13.12
C GLU A 272 -28.44 24.96 -13.82
N VAL A 273 -29.47 25.28 -13.04
CA VAL A 273 -30.52 26.14 -13.58
C VAL A 273 -29.89 27.50 -13.76
N LYS A 274 -29.43 27.81 -14.98
CA LYS A 274 -29.17 29.20 -15.39
C LYS A 274 -30.48 29.93 -15.17
N GLU A 275 -30.57 30.70 -14.08
CA GLU A 275 -31.53 31.78 -14.01
C GLU A 275 -31.28 32.64 -15.25
N PHE A 276 -32.17 32.52 -16.24
CA PHE A 276 -32.39 33.62 -17.15
C PHE A 276 -32.81 34.78 -16.25
N LYS A 277 -31.85 35.61 -15.84
CA LYS A 277 -32.13 36.95 -15.36
C LYS A 277 -32.86 37.62 -16.51
N SER A 278 -34.19 37.59 -16.46
CA SER A 278 -35.01 38.54 -17.19
C SER A 278 -34.57 39.90 -16.68
N SER A 279 -33.75 40.59 -17.47
CA SER A 279 -33.36 41.97 -17.19
C SER A 279 -34.66 42.78 -17.01
N PRO A 280 -34.92 43.36 -15.83
CA PRO A 280 -36.09 44.21 -15.65
C PRO A 280 -35.76 45.60 -16.21
N SER A 281 -35.66 45.72 -17.53
CA SER A 281 -35.38 47.01 -18.18
C SER A 281 -35.77 47.07 -19.67
N SER A 282 -36.89 46.47 -20.06
CA SER A 282 -37.53 46.75 -21.36
C SER A 282 -39.06 46.68 -21.35
N ILE A 283 -39.68 46.88 -20.18
CA ILE A 283 -41.09 47.29 -20.09
C ILE A 283 -41.10 48.77 -19.77
N LEU A 284 -41.00 49.61 -20.80
CA LEU A 284 -41.61 50.94 -20.85
C LEU A 284 -41.46 51.52 -22.26
N ARG A 285 -42.60 51.92 -22.81
CA ARG A 285 -42.84 52.72 -24.03
C ARG A 285 -43.03 51.95 -25.34
N PHE A 286 -44.24 51.40 -25.50
CA PHE A 286 -45.03 51.60 -26.72
C PHE A 286 -46.53 51.69 -26.36
N ASN A 287 -46.87 52.66 -25.51
CA ASN A 287 -48.25 53.18 -25.44
C ASN A 287 -48.33 54.36 -26.41
N GLY A 288 -48.78 54.11 -27.63
CA GLY A 288 -48.86 55.17 -28.63
C GLY A 288 -49.40 54.78 -29.99
N PHE A 289 -50.34 53.82 -30.12
CA PHE A 289 -51.08 53.60 -31.37
C PHE A 289 -52.48 52.97 -31.15
N ALA A 290 -53.20 53.45 -30.14
CA ALA A 290 -54.61 53.07 -29.91
C ALA A 290 -55.54 54.29 -29.79
N LYS A 291 -55.22 55.38 -30.51
CA LYS A 291 -56.07 56.58 -30.59
C LYS A 291 -56.08 57.17 -32.00
N MET A 292 -56.48 56.36 -32.97
CA MET A 292 -56.81 56.83 -34.32
C MET A 292 -57.84 55.90 -35.02
N ALA A 293 -58.87 55.48 -34.27
CA ALA A 293 -60.03 54.75 -34.83
C ALA A 293 -61.38 55.35 -34.38
N HIS A 294 -61.37 56.62 -33.94
CA HIS A 294 -62.58 57.37 -33.57
C HIS A 294 -62.36 58.83 -33.96
N ILE A 295 -62.31 59.11 -35.25
CA ILE A 295 -62.64 60.37 -35.97
C ILE A 295 -62.52 59.99 -37.45
N PHE A 296 -63.51 59.27 -37.99
CA PHE A 296 -63.90 59.23 -39.41
C PHE A 296 -65.23 58.47 -39.48
N SER A 297 -66.21 59.02 -38.79
CA SER A 297 -67.64 58.77 -38.97
C SER A 297 -68.31 60.06 -38.51
N LEU A 298 -69.07 60.68 -39.41
CA LEU A 298 -69.71 62.01 -39.35
C LEU A 298 -68.97 63.16 -40.07
N ARG A 299 -69.02 63.18 -41.41
CA ARG A 299 -69.67 64.26 -42.19
C ARG A 299 -69.52 64.02 -43.71
N ALA A 300 -70.67 64.03 -44.37
CA ALA A 300 -70.94 64.16 -45.81
C ALA A 300 -70.48 63.02 -46.73
#